data_AF-A0A1G4QYV8-F1
#
_entry.id   AF-A0A1G4QYV8-F1
#
_cell.length_a   1.000
_cell.length_b   1.000
_cell.length_c   1.000
_cell.angle_alpha   90.00
_cell.angle_beta   90.00
_cell.angle_gamma   90.00
#
_symmetry.space_group_name_H-M   'P 1'
#
loop_
_entity.id
_entity.type
_entity.pdbx_description
1 polymer ?
#
loop_
_entity_poly.entity_id
_entity_poly.type
_entity_poly.pdbx_seq_one_letter_code
_entity_poly.pdbx_strand_id
1 'polypeptide(L)'
;MITYVCGSMIRYTQFPDEFWKDIDRIIADGGDILLGCADFDHRVYGYCRNKQYENVSVMKGSCNRNRLIPQIESSMPAYISMLRKCDHMIAVWDGESQEAFINILLLLSLHKKCRMYYLPSGKCIEISSVDEFMPYVPEREGWTVNDMEEVLRICGFEEQMINYLLDKGVFPETLITEIISRAPVSLNKKREMLENLQKKNNLNYEAFCKVSSLIENGSDMELVKMTIQDMFAFGSFISKAISDINWAKYWLNNGVYYLFIEWYDTDVFYEKSYPIGLFRSLRNVMKCIEHEDNYDRDDSDEESPVDWWYRLEVWTDEGGDWGSEAAHEFNYYIYKSEVCWFERLLAYKEDEVVSFRPDNKDFFAGRLDLNLSTPFKPGDIVNIDCTPFGPPFHALIIEGRDQFDCCMPQVLFKMPYTDRWAISSLKHKNFYKDIELSWYEPPLSPLYRLRAVREDELTEDDKVLVRISKDLAGSEEKGFEFWRAFEAKTDGLSDEEVIEIWDKSH
;
A
#
# COMPACT_ATOMS: atom_id res chain seq x y z
N MET A 1 -28.62 11.82 30.60
CA MET A 1 -27.43 10.95 30.65
C MET A 1 -26.98 10.76 29.22
N ILE A 2 -25.75 11.12 28.88
CA ILE A 2 -25.20 11.04 27.52
C ILE A 2 -24.37 9.76 27.39
N THR A 3 -24.74 8.89 26.46
CA THR A 3 -24.04 7.64 26.17
C THR A 3 -23.30 7.74 24.85
N TYR A 4 -21.97 7.59 24.86
CA TYR A 4 -21.24 7.43 23.60
C TYR A 4 -21.31 5.97 23.17
N VAL A 5 -21.66 5.72 21.91
CA VAL A 5 -21.72 4.37 21.33
C VAL A 5 -20.66 4.25 20.24
N CYS A 6 -19.78 3.25 20.35
CA CYS A 6 -18.73 2.98 19.36
C CYS A 6 -18.56 1.47 19.13
N GLY A 7 -17.88 1.06 18.06
CA GLY A 7 -17.65 -0.35 17.87
C GLY A 7 -16.95 -0.74 16.58
N SER A 8 -16.79 -2.05 16.42
CA SER A 8 -16.07 -2.69 15.33
C SER A 8 -16.93 -2.74 14.06
N MET A 9 -16.28 -2.84 12.90
CA MET A 9 -16.95 -2.92 11.60
C MET A 9 -17.63 -4.28 11.40
N ILE A 10 -18.81 -4.48 12.00
CA ILE A 10 -19.53 -5.75 12.00
C ILE A 10 -20.87 -5.67 11.26
N ARG A 11 -21.30 -6.78 10.65
CA ARG A 11 -22.62 -6.94 10.02
C ARG A 11 -23.73 -6.73 11.04
N TYR A 12 -24.89 -6.24 10.58
CA TYR A 12 -26.06 -6.04 11.45
C TYR A 12 -26.44 -7.33 12.21
N THR A 13 -26.28 -8.49 11.55
CA THR A 13 -26.53 -9.82 12.13
C THR A 13 -25.51 -10.26 13.20
N GLN A 14 -24.42 -9.53 13.36
CA GLN A 14 -23.36 -9.83 14.33
C GLN A 14 -23.49 -8.99 15.60
N PHE A 15 -24.40 -8.01 15.63
CA PHE A 15 -24.65 -7.25 16.85
C PHE A 15 -25.29 -8.16 17.91
N PRO A 16 -24.82 -8.12 19.16
CA PRO A 16 -25.48 -8.84 20.24
C PRO A 16 -26.90 -8.32 20.48
N ASP A 17 -27.88 -9.21 20.68
CA ASP A 17 -29.26 -8.78 20.97
C ASP A 17 -29.36 -7.90 22.21
N GLU A 18 -28.54 -8.19 23.23
CA GLU A 18 -28.46 -7.38 24.46
C GLU A 18 -27.94 -5.97 24.22
N PHE A 19 -27.14 -5.74 23.17
CA PHE A 19 -26.71 -4.38 22.79
C PHE A 19 -27.92 -3.54 22.38
N TRP A 20 -28.77 -4.05 21.49
CA TRP A 20 -29.97 -3.33 21.07
C TRP A 20 -30.95 -3.09 22.22
N LYS A 21 -31.06 -4.03 23.16
CA LYS A 21 -31.88 -3.84 24.37
C LYS A 21 -31.36 -2.72 25.27
N ASP A 22 -30.05 -2.56 25.37
CA ASP A 22 -29.46 -1.48 26.17
C ASP A 22 -29.61 -0.12 25.46
N ILE A 23 -29.51 -0.07 24.13
CA ILE A 23 -29.87 1.11 23.32
C ILE A 23 -31.33 1.52 23.57
N ASP A 24 -32.27 0.58 23.44
CA ASP A 24 -33.70 0.84 23.67
C ASP A 24 -33.96 1.34 25.11
N ARG A 25 -33.26 0.76 26.11
CA ARG A 25 -33.41 1.14 27.53
C ARG A 25 -32.91 2.55 27.80
N ILE A 26 -31.72 2.91 27.31
CA ILE A 26 -31.14 4.25 27.51
C ILE A 26 -32.10 5.33 27.06
N ILE A 27 -32.71 5.15 25.89
CA ILE A 27 -33.64 6.13 25.32
C ILE A 27 -34.95 6.15 26.10
N ALA A 28 -35.48 4.99 26.49
CA ALA A 28 -36.68 4.90 27.32
C ALA A 28 -36.51 5.61 28.68
N ASP A 29 -35.29 5.57 29.24
CA ASP A 29 -34.93 6.26 30.48
C ASP A 29 -34.65 7.76 30.29
N GLY A 30 -34.86 8.30 29.08
CA GLY A 30 -34.64 9.71 28.74
C GLY A 30 -33.16 10.08 28.54
N GLY A 31 -32.30 9.09 28.27
CA GLY A 31 -30.91 9.30 27.91
C GLY A 31 -30.72 9.76 26.46
N ASP A 32 -29.55 10.32 26.19
CA ASP A 32 -29.08 10.74 24.88
C ASP A 32 -28.03 9.75 24.35
N ILE A 33 -28.09 9.44 23.07
CA ILE A 33 -27.07 8.67 22.36
C ILE A 33 -26.22 9.61 21.52
N LEU A 34 -24.91 9.53 21.71
CA LEU A 34 -23.91 10.21 20.92
C LEU A 34 -23.22 9.20 20.00
N LEU A 35 -23.15 9.51 18.70
CA LEU A 35 -22.56 8.68 17.65
C LEU A 35 -21.45 9.43 16.90
N GLY A 36 -20.47 8.66 16.42
CA GLY A 36 -19.42 9.12 15.52
C GLY A 36 -19.84 9.14 14.04
N CYS A 37 -18.87 8.96 13.14
CA CYS A 37 -19.06 8.96 11.68
C CYS A 37 -18.68 7.63 11.00
N ALA A 38 -18.36 6.57 11.74
CA ALA A 38 -17.98 5.29 11.16
C ALA A 38 -19.19 4.50 10.64
N ASP A 39 -18.99 3.47 9.81
CA ASP A 39 -20.11 2.63 9.33
C ASP A 39 -20.84 1.94 10.48
N PHE A 40 -20.14 1.64 11.59
CA PHE A 40 -20.77 1.15 12.81
C PHE A 40 -21.82 2.14 13.32
N ASP A 41 -21.45 3.42 13.44
CA ASP A 41 -22.34 4.51 13.87
C ASP A 41 -23.54 4.66 12.94
N HIS A 42 -23.32 4.55 11.61
CA HIS A 42 -24.39 4.61 10.62
C HIS A 42 -25.44 3.52 10.81
N ARG A 43 -25.03 2.30 11.20
CA ARG A 43 -25.96 1.19 11.46
C ARG A 43 -26.77 1.42 12.73
N VAL A 44 -26.12 1.89 13.79
CA VAL A 44 -26.81 2.25 15.05
C VAL A 44 -27.77 3.41 14.81
N TYR A 45 -27.35 4.43 14.05
CA TYR A 45 -28.21 5.54 13.65
C TYR A 45 -29.41 5.06 12.83
N GLY A 46 -29.19 4.17 11.85
CA GLY A 46 -30.25 3.57 11.04
C GLY A 46 -31.29 2.82 11.87
N TYR A 47 -30.85 2.02 12.86
CA TYR A 47 -31.72 1.37 13.83
C TYR A 47 -32.57 2.38 14.62
N CYS A 48 -31.93 3.38 15.22
CA CYS A 48 -32.61 4.39 16.03
C CYS A 48 -33.62 5.20 15.21
N ARG A 49 -33.26 5.54 13.97
CA ARG A 49 -34.14 6.24 13.03
C ARG A 49 -35.37 5.41 12.68
N ASN A 50 -35.22 4.11 12.45
CA ASN A 50 -36.34 3.20 12.17
C ASN A 50 -37.30 3.07 13.36
N LYS A 51 -36.78 3.20 14.58
CA LYS A 51 -37.56 3.24 15.82
C LYS A 51 -38.12 4.63 16.17
N GLN A 52 -37.84 5.65 15.35
CA GLN A 52 -38.24 7.04 15.56
C GLN A 52 -37.74 7.65 16.88
N TYR A 53 -36.53 7.27 17.29
CA TYR A 53 -35.91 7.86 18.47
C TYR A 53 -35.38 9.27 18.18
N GLU A 54 -35.73 10.23 19.03
CA GLU A 54 -35.37 11.65 18.86
C GLU A 54 -34.07 12.05 19.60
N ASN A 55 -33.70 11.30 20.65
CA ASN A 55 -32.54 11.60 21.50
C ASN A 55 -31.23 10.97 20.96
N VAL A 56 -30.98 11.15 19.66
CA VAL A 56 -29.77 10.62 19.00
C VAL A 56 -29.03 11.74 18.28
N SER A 57 -27.81 12.01 18.70
CA SER A 57 -26.93 13.03 18.15
C SER A 57 -25.75 12.40 17.43
N VAL A 58 -25.52 12.81 16.20
CA VAL A 58 -24.31 12.45 15.44
C VAL A 58 -23.35 13.62 15.51
N MET A 59 -22.15 13.40 16.04
CA MET A 59 -21.15 14.47 16.11
C MET A 59 -20.62 14.78 14.71
N LYS A 60 -20.92 15.98 14.21
CA LYS A 60 -20.33 16.50 12.98
C LYS A 60 -18.90 16.94 13.26
N GLY A 61 -17.94 16.07 13.04
CA GLY A 61 -16.51 16.41 12.98
C GLY A 61 -15.90 15.79 11.73
N SER A 62 -15.32 16.64 10.87
CA SER A 62 -14.35 16.43 9.76
C SER A 62 -14.22 15.09 8.98
N CYS A 63 -15.06 14.09 9.19
CA CYS A 63 -15.32 13.02 8.25
C CYS A 63 -16.06 13.68 7.07
N ASN A 64 -15.31 14.16 6.07
CA ASN A 64 -15.90 14.35 4.75
C ASN A 64 -16.60 13.05 4.39
N ARG A 65 -17.86 13.11 3.93
CA ARG A 65 -18.57 11.91 3.44
C ARG A 65 -17.79 11.18 2.34
N ASN A 66 -16.86 11.89 1.69
CA ASN A 66 -15.91 11.38 0.70
C ASN A 66 -14.59 10.88 1.34
N ARG A 67 -14.56 10.63 2.66
CA ARG A 67 -13.49 9.96 3.42
C ARG A 67 -14.12 8.95 4.39
N LEU A 68 -14.41 7.73 3.93
CA LEU A 68 -14.70 6.52 4.72
C LEU A 68 -13.74 6.27 5.89
N ILE A 69 -12.54 6.88 5.94
CA ILE A 69 -11.66 6.73 7.11
C ILE A 69 -11.09 8.08 7.55
N PRO A 70 -11.36 8.51 8.78
CA PRO A 70 -10.51 9.50 9.41
C PRO A 70 -9.20 8.83 9.84
N GLN A 71 -8.06 9.35 9.38
CA GLN A 71 -6.78 9.06 10.01
C GLN A 71 -6.95 9.30 11.51
N ILE A 72 -6.51 8.36 12.37
CA ILE A 72 -6.65 8.44 13.83
C ILE A 72 -6.28 9.83 14.34
N GLU A 73 -5.23 10.43 13.78
CA GLU A 73 -4.79 11.80 14.07
C GLU A 73 -5.85 12.87 13.77
N SER A 74 -6.48 12.81 12.60
CA SER A 74 -7.54 13.74 12.17
C SER A 74 -8.86 13.58 12.94
N SER A 75 -9.15 12.36 13.44
CA SER A 75 -10.34 12.07 14.23
C SER A 75 -10.16 12.25 15.73
N MET A 76 -8.93 12.23 16.22
CA MET A 76 -8.61 12.30 17.65
C MET A 76 -9.29 13.48 18.37
N PRO A 77 -9.33 14.70 17.80
CA PRO A 77 -10.03 15.82 18.45
C PRO A 77 -11.53 15.56 18.61
N ALA A 78 -12.18 14.90 17.63
CA ALA A 78 -13.59 14.56 17.68
C ALA A 78 -13.85 13.46 18.73
N TYR A 79 -13.04 12.40 18.75
CA TYR A 79 -13.11 11.33 19.77
C TYR A 79 -13.00 11.90 21.18
N ILE A 80 -11.97 12.70 21.46
CA ILE A 80 -11.79 13.32 22.79
C ILE A 80 -12.96 14.22 23.16
N SER A 81 -13.52 14.97 22.21
CA SER A 81 -14.68 15.82 22.46
C SER A 81 -15.92 15.00 22.85
N MET A 82 -16.18 13.89 22.15
CA MET A 82 -17.28 12.97 22.48
C MET A 82 -17.07 12.32 23.85
N LEU A 83 -15.87 11.80 24.08
CA LEU A 83 -15.49 11.14 25.34
C LEU A 83 -15.54 12.09 26.54
N ARG A 84 -15.24 13.38 26.37
CA ARG A 84 -15.41 14.39 27.43
C ARG A 84 -16.88 14.67 27.74
N LYS A 85 -17.77 14.65 26.74
CA LYS A 85 -19.20 14.94 26.87
C LYS A 85 -20.03 13.78 27.42
N CYS A 86 -19.64 12.53 27.14
CA CYS A 86 -20.42 11.37 27.58
C CYS A 86 -20.27 11.12 29.09
N ASP A 87 -21.30 10.54 29.70
CA ASP A 87 -21.25 10.05 31.09
C ASP A 87 -20.68 8.63 31.15
N HIS A 88 -21.01 7.82 30.14
CA HIS A 88 -20.51 6.45 29.97
C HIS A 88 -20.46 6.09 28.48
N MET A 89 -19.78 4.99 28.16
CA MET A 89 -19.68 4.47 26.80
C MET A 89 -20.26 3.07 26.70
N ILE A 90 -20.87 2.74 25.56
CA ILE A 90 -21.15 1.37 25.14
C ILE A 90 -20.26 1.05 23.94
N ALA A 91 -19.46 0.00 24.05
CA ALA A 91 -18.56 -0.45 22.99
C ALA A 91 -18.93 -1.86 22.51
N VAL A 92 -18.95 -2.09 21.19
CA VAL A 92 -18.99 -3.44 20.61
C VAL A 92 -17.64 -3.75 19.99
N TRP A 93 -16.87 -4.67 20.57
CA TRP A 93 -15.48 -4.89 20.18
C TRP A 93 -15.20 -6.35 19.79
N ASP A 94 -14.59 -6.53 18.62
CA ASP A 94 -14.15 -7.83 18.09
C ASP A 94 -12.74 -8.23 18.56
N GLY A 95 -12.04 -7.36 19.30
CA GLY A 95 -10.64 -7.58 19.69
C GLY A 95 -9.62 -7.10 18.66
N GLU A 96 -10.07 -6.59 17.50
CA GLU A 96 -9.22 -6.21 16.37
C GLU A 96 -9.39 -4.73 15.98
N SER A 97 -10.60 -4.16 16.12
CA SER A 97 -10.87 -2.77 15.76
C SER A 97 -10.01 -1.79 16.54
N GLN A 98 -9.11 -1.09 15.83
CA GLN A 98 -8.24 -0.05 16.38
C GLN A 98 -9.03 1.16 16.90
N GLU A 99 -10.07 1.59 16.18
CA GLU A 99 -10.91 2.72 16.59
C GLU A 99 -11.63 2.43 17.91
N ALA A 100 -12.24 1.25 18.06
CA ALA A 100 -12.89 0.86 19.30
C ALA A 100 -11.88 0.73 20.45
N PHE A 101 -10.72 0.11 20.18
CA PHE A 101 -9.63 -0.03 21.15
C PHE A 101 -9.13 1.34 21.66
N ILE A 102 -8.87 2.29 20.76
CA ILE A 102 -8.41 3.65 21.11
C ILE A 102 -9.47 4.39 21.92
N ASN A 103 -10.74 4.33 21.51
CA ASN A 103 -11.83 4.99 22.25
C ASN A 103 -12.01 4.40 23.66
N ILE A 104 -11.85 3.08 23.84
CA ILE A 104 -11.85 2.45 25.16
C ILE A 104 -10.68 2.98 26.01
N LEU A 105 -9.45 2.97 25.50
CA LEU A 105 -8.28 3.47 26.22
C LEU A 105 -8.44 4.94 26.65
N LEU A 106 -8.87 5.81 25.72
CA LEU A 106 -9.10 7.23 25.98
C LEU A 106 -10.25 7.48 26.95
N LEU A 107 -11.24 6.59 27.01
CA LEU A 107 -12.31 6.69 28.01
C LEU A 107 -11.78 6.36 29.41
N LEU A 108 -10.99 5.29 29.51
CA LEU A 108 -10.42 4.82 30.78
C LEU A 108 -9.42 5.83 31.37
N SER A 109 -8.68 6.56 30.54
CA SER A 109 -7.83 7.68 30.99
C SER A 109 -8.63 8.88 31.52
N LEU A 110 -9.93 8.97 31.20
CA LEU A 110 -10.86 9.94 31.79
C LEU A 110 -11.60 9.39 33.02
N HIS A 111 -11.24 8.19 33.49
CA HIS A 111 -11.89 7.49 34.61
C HIS A 111 -13.40 7.29 34.43
N LYS A 112 -13.83 7.07 33.19
CA LYS A 112 -15.23 6.82 32.84
C LYS A 112 -15.48 5.34 32.57
N LYS A 113 -16.73 4.92 32.73
CA LYS A 113 -17.15 3.52 32.57
C LYS A 113 -17.47 3.18 31.12
N CYS A 114 -16.98 2.03 30.66
CA CYS A 114 -17.35 1.42 29.41
C CYS A 114 -18.12 0.12 29.66
N ARG A 115 -19.30 0.00 29.08
CA ARG A 115 -20.02 -1.26 28.93
C ARG A 115 -19.63 -1.88 27.59
N MET A 116 -18.78 -2.90 27.61
CA MET A 116 -18.18 -3.51 26.43
C MET A 116 -18.84 -4.86 26.12
N TYR A 117 -19.31 -5.03 24.89
CA TYR A 117 -19.68 -6.31 24.30
C TYR A 117 -18.47 -6.88 23.56
N TYR A 118 -17.81 -7.84 24.19
CA TYR A 118 -16.61 -8.47 23.63
C TYR A 118 -16.99 -9.71 22.82
N LEU A 119 -17.03 -9.54 21.50
CA LEU A 119 -17.54 -10.53 20.55
C LEU A 119 -16.80 -11.89 20.61
N PRO A 120 -15.46 -11.96 20.77
CA PRO A 120 -14.76 -13.26 20.81
C PRO A 120 -15.25 -14.19 21.91
N SER A 121 -15.72 -13.64 23.03
CA SER A 121 -16.27 -14.42 24.15
C SER A 121 -17.80 -14.36 24.25
N GLY A 122 -18.45 -13.50 23.47
CA GLY A 122 -19.88 -13.18 23.60
C GLY A 122 -20.26 -12.51 24.92
N LYS A 123 -19.30 -12.08 25.74
CA LYS A 123 -19.56 -11.49 27.06
C LYS A 123 -19.88 -10.00 26.96
N CYS A 124 -20.81 -9.55 27.78
CA CYS A 124 -20.98 -8.14 28.12
C CYS A 124 -20.30 -7.88 29.47
N ILE A 125 -19.38 -6.92 29.51
CA ILE A 125 -18.62 -6.56 30.70
C ILE A 125 -18.73 -5.06 30.95
N GLU A 126 -18.58 -4.67 32.22
CA GLU A 126 -18.47 -3.27 32.60
C GLU A 126 -17.04 -3.06 33.10
N ILE A 127 -16.31 -2.15 32.45
CA ILE A 127 -14.92 -1.82 32.76
C ILE A 127 -14.82 -0.33 33.11
N SER A 128 -13.96 -0.03 34.07
CA SER A 128 -13.75 1.30 34.64
C SER A 128 -12.27 1.62 34.87
N SER A 129 -11.39 0.64 34.66
CA SER A 129 -9.93 0.76 34.77
C SER A 129 -9.22 -0.01 33.66
N VAL A 130 -7.93 0.29 33.46
CA VAL A 130 -7.07 -0.45 32.53
C VAL A 130 -6.84 -1.90 32.98
N ASP A 131 -6.78 -2.17 34.28
CA ASP A 131 -6.64 -3.51 34.85
C ASP A 131 -7.82 -4.42 34.47
N GLU A 132 -9.04 -3.86 34.47
CA GLU A 132 -10.25 -4.57 34.04
C GLU A 132 -10.28 -4.78 32.52
N PHE A 133 -9.56 -3.96 31.75
CA PHE A 133 -9.47 -4.08 30.30
C PHE A 133 -8.38 -5.05 29.83
N MET A 134 -7.27 -5.18 30.58
CA MET A 134 -6.11 -6.02 30.26
C MET A 134 -6.45 -7.44 29.79
N PRO A 135 -7.38 -8.20 30.42
CA PRO A 135 -7.69 -9.58 29.99
C PRO A 135 -8.29 -9.69 28.59
N TYR A 136 -8.69 -8.57 27.99
CA TYR A 136 -9.33 -8.50 26.68
C TYR A 136 -8.40 -7.96 25.59
N VAL A 137 -7.21 -7.48 25.95
CA VAL A 137 -6.20 -7.02 25.01
C VAL A 137 -5.24 -8.17 24.71
N PRO A 138 -5.31 -8.80 23.53
CA PRO A 138 -4.51 -9.98 23.23
C PRO A 138 -3.03 -9.61 23.05
N GLU A 139 -2.16 -10.24 23.84
CA GLU A 139 -0.72 -10.29 23.56
C GLU A 139 -0.50 -11.26 22.40
N ARG A 140 0.14 -10.78 21.33
CA ARG A 140 0.40 -11.53 20.12
C ARG A 140 1.91 -11.68 19.93
N GLU A 141 2.33 -12.82 19.41
CA GLU A 141 3.76 -13.11 19.19
C GLU A 141 4.39 -12.29 18.05
N GLY A 142 3.60 -11.49 17.33
CA GLY A 142 4.05 -10.76 16.16
C GLY A 142 4.12 -11.64 14.91
N TRP A 143 4.89 -11.19 13.92
CA TRP A 143 5.10 -11.91 12.68
C TRP A 143 6.29 -12.87 12.80
N THR A 144 6.13 -14.07 12.28
CA THR A 144 7.19 -15.07 12.23
C THR A 144 8.03 -14.94 10.96
N VAL A 145 9.20 -15.57 10.92
CA VAL A 145 10.01 -15.67 9.69
C VAL A 145 9.23 -16.35 8.57
N ASN A 146 8.42 -17.36 8.88
CA ASN A 146 7.57 -18.05 7.91
C ASN A 146 6.50 -17.12 7.32
N ASP A 147 5.94 -16.21 8.12
CA ASP A 147 4.99 -15.21 7.64
C ASP A 147 5.66 -14.27 6.62
N MET A 148 6.90 -13.86 6.89
CA MET A 148 7.66 -13.00 5.98
C MET A 148 8.07 -13.74 4.71
N GLU A 149 8.50 -15.01 4.83
CA GLU A 149 8.81 -15.84 3.66
C GLU A 149 7.59 -15.98 2.74
N GLU A 150 6.43 -16.30 3.31
CA GLU A 150 5.17 -16.44 2.56
C GLU A 150 4.82 -15.13 1.83
N VAL A 151 4.91 -13.98 2.52
CA VAL A 151 4.63 -12.67 1.90
C VAL A 151 5.59 -12.39 0.75
N LEU A 152 6.89 -12.56 0.95
CA LEU A 152 7.89 -12.29 -0.10
C LEU A 152 7.67 -13.20 -1.31
N ARG A 153 7.43 -14.49 -1.08
CA ARG A 153 7.17 -15.47 -2.14
C ARG A 153 5.89 -15.14 -2.93
N ILE A 154 4.81 -14.78 -2.24
CA ILE A 154 3.56 -14.37 -2.90
C ILE A 154 3.77 -13.08 -3.70
N CYS A 155 4.53 -12.12 -3.18
CA CYS A 155 4.85 -10.87 -3.87
C CYS A 155 5.76 -11.05 -5.09
N GLY A 156 6.25 -12.27 -5.34
CA GLY A 156 7.07 -12.60 -6.50
C GLY A 156 8.56 -12.33 -6.30
N PHE A 157 9.04 -12.32 -5.04
CA PHE A 157 10.48 -12.26 -4.78
C PHE A 157 11.22 -13.50 -5.26
N GLU A 158 12.38 -13.32 -5.88
CA GLU A 158 13.30 -14.41 -6.22
C GLU A 158 13.94 -15.04 -4.98
N GLU A 159 14.21 -16.36 -5.01
CA GLU A 159 14.72 -17.11 -3.85
C GLU A 159 15.98 -16.49 -3.21
N GLN A 160 16.89 -15.96 -4.04
CA GLN A 160 18.11 -15.32 -3.54
C GLN A 160 17.80 -14.06 -2.72
N MET A 161 16.83 -13.25 -3.17
CA MET A 161 16.35 -12.09 -2.44
C MET A 161 15.60 -12.50 -1.18
N ILE A 162 14.73 -13.52 -1.25
CA ILE A 162 14.01 -14.04 -0.08
C ILE A 162 14.99 -14.45 1.02
N ASN A 163 15.92 -15.36 0.69
CA ASN A 163 16.89 -15.86 1.66
C ASN A 163 17.72 -14.74 2.30
N TYR A 164 18.13 -13.74 1.50
CA TYR A 164 18.88 -12.60 1.98
C TYR A 164 18.07 -11.70 2.92
N LEU A 165 16.83 -11.35 2.55
CA LEU A 165 15.98 -10.49 3.37
C LEU A 165 15.59 -11.17 4.69
N LEU A 166 15.34 -12.48 4.68
CA LEU A 166 15.06 -13.25 5.89
C LEU A 166 16.27 -13.33 6.82
N ASP A 167 17.49 -13.49 6.29
CA ASP A 167 18.73 -13.48 7.07
C ASP A 167 18.96 -12.11 7.77
N LYS A 168 18.58 -11.00 7.13
CA LYS A 168 18.63 -9.67 7.76
C LYS A 168 17.65 -9.49 8.91
N GLY A 169 16.53 -10.22 8.91
CA GLY A 169 15.63 -10.35 10.06
C GLY A 169 14.88 -9.10 10.51
N VAL A 170 14.77 -8.06 9.66
CA VAL A 170 14.09 -6.80 10.03
C VAL A 170 13.03 -6.44 8.99
N PHE A 171 11.76 -6.58 9.37
CA PHE A 171 10.59 -6.22 8.55
C PHE A 171 9.69 -5.25 9.32
N PRO A 172 9.98 -3.94 9.31
CA PRO A 172 9.09 -2.96 9.89
C PRO A 172 7.74 -2.97 9.15
N GLU A 173 6.68 -2.55 9.85
CA GLU A 173 5.33 -2.52 9.27
C GLU A 173 5.24 -1.67 8.00
N THR A 174 5.99 -0.57 7.94
CA THR A 174 6.13 0.27 6.75
C THR A 174 6.62 -0.54 5.56
N LEU A 175 7.73 -1.24 5.74
CA LEU A 175 8.41 -1.97 4.67
C LEU A 175 7.54 -3.11 4.13
N ILE A 176 6.95 -3.92 5.01
CA ILE A 176 6.09 -5.03 4.57
C ILE A 176 4.83 -4.50 3.86
N THR A 177 4.30 -3.36 4.30
CA THR A 177 3.16 -2.69 3.65
C THR A 177 3.53 -2.17 2.26
N GLU A 178 4.71 -1.59 2.09
CA GLU A 178 5.21 -1.12 0.79
C GLU A 178 5.45 -2.28 -0.18
N ILE A 179 6.06 -3.37 0.32
CA ILE A 179 6.25 -4.63 -0.43
C ILE A 179 4.89 -5.15 -0.93
N ILE A 180 3.91 -5.30 -0.04
CA ILE A 180 2.61 -5.86 -0.44
C ILE A 180 1.86 -4.91 -1.39
N SER A 181 1.85 -3.61 -1.09
CA SER A 181 1.07 -2.61 -1.85
C SER A 181 1.55 -2.50 -3.31
N ARG A 182 2.85 -2.65 -3.56
CA ARG A 182 3.45 -2.46 -4.89
C ARG A 182 3.68 -3.77 -5.66
N ALA A 183 3.49 -4.92 -5.03
CA ALA A 183 3.68 -6.23 -5.66
C ALA A 183 2.75 -6.46 -6.88
N PRO A 184 3.19 -7.24 -7.88
CA PRO A 184 2.40 -7.62 -9.06
C PRO A 184 1.38 -8.73 -8.75
N VAL A 185 0.55 -8.51 -7.73
CA VAL A 185 -0.49 -9.44 -7.29
C VAL A 185 -1.83 -8.73 -7.15
N SER A 186 -2.93 -9.48 -7.21
CA SER A 186 -4.26 -8.90 -7.20
C SER A 186 -4.57 -8.13 -5.90
N LEU A 187 -5.42 -7.09 -5.99
CA LEU A 187 -5.87 -6.34 -4.82
C LEU A 187 -6.53 -7.22 -3.75
N ASN A 188 -7.17 -8.32 -4.16
CA ASN A 188 -7.72 -9.31 -3.25
C ASN A 188 -6.63 -9.99 -2.42
N LYS A 189 -5.56 -10.44 -3.09
CA LYS A 189 -4.44 -11.11 -2.42
C LYS A 189 -3.66 -10.16 -1.52
N LYS A 190 -3.45 -8.91 -1.95
CA LYS A 190 -2.86 -7.84 -1.12
C LYS A 190 -3.64 -7.66 0.18
N ARG A 191 -4.96 -7.50 0.07
CA ARG A 191 -5.82 -7.33 1.24
C ARG A 191 -5.77 -8.54 2.17
N GLU A 192 -5.84 -9.75 1.64
CA GLU A 192 -5.76 -10.98 2.43
C GLU A 192 -4.46 -11.06 3.24
N MET A 193 -3.31 -10.79 2.60
CA MET A 193 -2.01 -10.78 3.27
C MET A 193 -1.97 -9.73 4.38
N LEU A 194 -2.41 -8.51 4.10
CA LEU A 194 -2.45 -7.41 5.07
C LEU A 194 -3.37 -7.73 6.25
N GLU A 195 -4.57 -8.26 6.00
CA GLU A 195 -5.51 -8.68 7.05
C GLU A 195 -4.92 -9.79 7.94
N ASN A 196 -4.22 -10.76 7.33
CA ASN A 196 -3.56 -11.83 8.08
C ASN A 196 -2.41 -11.31 8.95
N LEU A 197 -1.58 -10.39 8.43
CA LEU A 197 -0.53 -9.73 9.20
C LEU A 197 -1.11 -8.85 10.32
N GLN A 198 -2.18 -8.10 10.06
CA GLN A 198 -2.85 -7.26 11.07
C GLN A 198 -3.34 -8.08 12.26
N LYS A 199 -3.85 -9.29 12.03
CA LYS A 199 -4.30 -10.23 13.08
C LYS A 199 -3.17 -10.77 13.95
N LYS A 200 -1.94 -10.72 13.47
CA LYS A 200 -0.74 -11.16 14.22
C LYS A 200 0.03 -9.99 14.82
N ASN A 201 -0.28 -8.75 14.41
CA ASN A 201 0.38 -7.54 14.91
C ASN A 201 0.10 -7.33 16.41
N ASN A 202 1.16 -7.06 17.18
CA ASN A 202 1.13 -6.84 18.63
C ASN A 202 0.95 -5.36 19.03
N LEU A 203 0.81 -4.44 18.07
CA LEU A 203 0.75 -2.99 18.30
C LEU A 203 -0.28 -2.57 19.35
N ASN A 204 -1.48 -3.17 19.34
CA ASN A 204 -2.52 -2.85 20.32
C ASN A 204 -2.07 -3.19 21.74
N TYR A 205 -1.41 -4.33 21.94
CA TYR A 205 -0.90 -4.71 23.26
C TYR A 205 0.25 -3.80 23.71
N GLU A 206 1.19 -3.49 22.82
CA GLU A 206 2.27 -2.55 23.12
C GLU A 206 1.73 -1.15 23.47
N ALA A 207 0.72 -0.69 22.74
CA ALA A 207 0.03 0.57 23.01
C ALA A 207 -0.68 0.54 24.35
N PHE A 208 -1.36 -0.56 24.67
CA PHE A 208 -2.00 -0.78 25.95
C PHE A 208 -0.98 -0.70 27.09
N CYS A 209 0.16 -1.39 27.02
CA CYS A 209 1.17 -1.38 28.07
C CYS A 209 1.72 0.04 28.33
N LYS A 210 2.05 0.78 27.27
CA LYS A 210 2.56 2.15 27.38
C LYS A 210 1.52 3.10 27.95
N VAL A 211 0.29 3.06 27.45
CA VAL A 211 -0.81 3.94 27.90
C VAL A 211 -1.24 3.61 29.33
N SER A 212 -1.31 2.33 29.70
CA SER A 212 -1.68 1.90 31.05
C SER A 212 -0.68 2.42 32.08
N SER A 213 0.62 2.33 31.80
CA SER A 213 1.68 2.91 32.64
C SER A 213 1.53 4.43 32.80
N LEU A 214 1.15 5.16 31.74
CA LEU A 214 0.91 6.60 31.83
C LEU A 214 -0.29 6.92 32.74
N ILE A 215 -1.38 6.15 32.60
CA ILE A 215 -2.60 6.33 33.41
C ILE A 215 -2.32 6.03 34.88
N GLU A 216 -1.61 4.94 35.19
CA GLU A 216 -1.21 4.58 36.55
C GLU A 216 -0.33 5.64 37.22
N ASN A 217 0.56 6.27 36.44
CA ASN A 217 1.41 7.36 36.92
C ASN A 217 0.68 8.72 37.05
N GLY A 218 -0.63 8.76 36.75
CA GLY A 218 -1.43 9.99 36.82
C GLY A 218 -1.02 11.03 35.76
N SER A 219 -0.52 10.57 34.62
CA SER A 219 -0.15 11.45 33.50
C SER A 219 -1.36 12.19 32.96
N ASP A 220 -1.13 13.39 32.41
CA ASP A 220 -2.22 14.14 31.79
C ASP A 220 -2.73 13.49 30.49
N MET A 221 -3.96 13.85 30.13
CA MET A 221 -4.64 13.33 28.94
C MET A 221 -3.95 13.70 27.63
N GLU A 222 -3.23 14.82 27.57
CA GLU A 222 -2.52 15.25 26.37
C GLU A 222 -1.31 14.36 26.11
N LEU A 223 -0.58 13.94 27.15
CA LEU A 223 0.50 12.97 27.03
C LEU A 223 0.01 11.58 26.62
N VAL A 224 -1.12 11.13 27.20
CA VAL A 224 -1.78 9.87 26.78
C VAL A 224 -2.18 9.93 25.30
N LYS A 225 -2.81 11.03 24.89
CA LYS A 225 -3.20 11.29 23.50
C LYS A 225 -1.99 11.28 22.58
N MET A 226 -0.92 12.04 22.89
CA MET A 226 0.29 12.09 22.07
C MET A 226 0.92 10.70 21.92
N THR A 227 0.97 9.93 23.01
CA THR A 227 1.52 8.55 22.97
C THR A 227 0.72 7.64 22.05
N ILE A 228 -0.61 7.70 22.10
CA ILE A 228 -1.49 6.96 21.18
C ILE A 228 -1.26 7.44 19.74
N GLN A 229 -1.20 8.76 19.51
CA GLN A 229 -0.97 9.32 18.18
C GLN A 229 0.36 8.85 17.61
N ASP A 230 1.45 8.91 18.37
CA ASP A 230 2.77 8.48 17.89
C ASP A 230 2.77 6.98 17.55
N MET A 231 2.19 6.13 18.40
CA MET A 231 2.18 4.69 18.15
C MET A 231 1.36 4.30 16.92
N PHE A 232 0.22 4.95 16.69
CA PHE A 232 -0.64 4.61 15.55
C PHE A 232 -0.31 5.42 14.28
N ALA A 233 0.28 6.61 14.38
CA ALA A 233 0.77 7.35 13.22
C ALA A 233 1.95 6.63 12.55
N PHE A 234 2.83 6.01 13.34
CA PHE A 234 3.97 5.24 12.85
C PHE A 234 3.73 3.72 12.82
N GLY A 235 2.57 3.24 13.27
CA GLY A 235 2.26 1.80 13.37
C GLY A 235 0.97 1.36 12.66
N SER A 236 0.21 2.23 11.99
CA SER A 236 -1.05 1.81 11.33
C SER A 236 -0.94 1.65 9.81
N PHE A 237 0.26 1.39 9.27
CA PHE A 237 0.48 1.33 7.82
C PHE A 237 -0.35 0.21 7.17
N ILE A 238 -0.43 -0.96 7.79
CA ILE A 238 -1.25 -2.08 7.29
C ILE A 238 -2.73 -1.69 7.28
N SER A 239 -3.23 -1.09 8.36
CA SER A 239 -4.64 -0.69 8.46
C SER A 239 -5.01 0.34 7.39
N LYS A 240 -4.10 1.29 7.12
CA LYS A 240 -4.27 2.29 6.06
C LYS A 240 -4.28 1.61 4.68
N ALA A 241 -3.36 0.69 4.42
CA ALA A 241 -3.33 -0.04 3.14
C ALA A 241 -4.58 -0.89 2.91
N ILE A 242 -5.10 -1.60 3.93
CA ILE A 242 -6.36 -2.34 3.85
C ILE A 242 -7.52 -1.41 3.50
N SER A 243 -7.56 -0.24 4.15
CA SER A 243 -8.55 0.79 3.86
C SER A 243 -8.49 1.26 2.41
N ASP A 244 -7.31 1.65 1.94
CA ASP A 244 -7.13 2.17 0.59
C ASP A 244 -7.54 1.12 -0.46
N ILE A 245 -7.26 -0.16 -0.22
CA ILE A 245 -7.74 -1.26 -1.07
C ILE A 245 -9.26 -1.39 -1.02
N ASN A 246 -9.88 -1.38 0.16
CA ASN A 246 -11.34 -1.49 0.28
C ASN A 246 -12.05 -0.30 -0.39
N TRP A 247 -11.46 0.89 -0.29
CA TRP A 247 -11.90 2.08 -0.98
C TRP A 247 -11.86 1.90 -2.49
N ALA A 248 -10.69 1.55 -3.03
CA ALA A 248 -10.52 1.32 -4.45
C ALA A 248 -11.51 0.26 -4.95
N LYS A 249 -11.71 -0.82 -4.20
CA LYS A 249 -12.70 -1.86 -4.55
C LYS A 249 -14.15 -1.37 -4.50
N TYR A 250 -14.51 -0.45 -3.62
CA TYR A 250 -15.85 0.15 -3.62
C TYR A 250 -16.09 0.87 -4.94
N TRP A 251 -15.17 1.75 -5.36
CA TRP A 251 -15.32 2.53 -6.59
C TRP A 251 -15.26 1.66 -7.85
N LEU A 252 -14.39 0.65 -7.86
CA LEU A 252 -14.29 -0.33 -8.94
C LEU A 252 -15.61 -1.04 -9.25
N ASN A 253 -16.59 -1.06 -8.32
CA ASN A 253 -17.89 -1.70 -8.52
C ASN A 253 -19.03 -0.72 -8.84
N ASN A 254 -18.80 0.60 -8.81
CA ASN A 254 -19.85 1.62 -8.84
C ASN A 254 -19.72 2.63 -10.00
N GLY A 255 -18.97 2.29 -11.06
CA GLY A 255 -18.74 3.20 -12.18
C GLY A 255 -19.05 2.67 -13.58
N VAL A 256 -18.87 3.57 -14.54
CA VAL A 256 -18.69 3.28 -15.97
C VAL A 256 -17.20 3.15 -16.23
N TYR A 257 -16.83 2.22 -17.10
CA TYR A 257 -15.44 1.83 -17.29
C TYR A 257 -14.95 2.22 -18.68
N TYR A 258 -13.74 2.75 -18.77
CA TYR A 258 -13.05 2.99 -20.04
C TYR A 258 -11.70 2.28 -20.02
N LEU A 259 -11.54 1.30 -20.91
CA LEU A 259 -10.40 0.39 -20.93
C LEU A 259 -9.38 0.84 -21.98
N PHE A 260 -8.11 0.80 -21.60
CA PHE A 260 -6.95 1.00 -22.45
C PHE A 260 -6.04 -0.23 -22.38
N ILE A 261 -5.42 -0.56 -23.50
CA ILE A 261 -4.22 -1.41 -23.54
C ILE A 261 -3.00 -0.51 -23.63
N GLU A 262 -1.99 -0.82 -22.84
CA GLU A 262 -0.78 -0.02 -22.67
C GLU A 262 0.46 -0.90 -22.74
N TRP A 263 1.51 -0.39 -23.37
CA TRP A 263 2.79 -1.07 -23.48
C TRP A 263 3.91 -0.05 -23.63
N TYR A 264 5.12 -0.44 -23.23
CA TYR A 264 6.31 0.33 -23.55
C TYR A 264 6.78 -0.05 -24.96
N ASP A 265 6.74 0.90 -25.89
CA ASP A 265 7.11 0.63 -27.28
C ASP A 265 8.63 0.75 -27.47
N THR A 266 9.27 -0.37 -27.80
CA THR A 266 10.72 -0.49 -27.93
C THR A 266 11.26 0.08 -29.25
N ASP A 267 10.41 0.36 -30.24
CA ASP A 267 10.83 0.94 -31.52
C ASP A 267 10.88 2.47 -31.45
N VAL A 268 9.95 3.08 -30.70
CA VAL A 268 9.88 4.54 -30.52
C VAL A 268 10.37 5.03 -29.16
N PHE A 269 10.60 4.13 -28.20
CA PHE A 269 11.03 4.43 -26.84
C PHE A 269 10.06 5.37 -26.12
N TYR A 270 8.80 4.95 -26.03
CA TYR A 270 7.74 5.73 -25.41
C TYR A 270 6.58 4.82 -24.94
N GLU A 271 5.94 5.16 -23.83
CA GLU A 271 4.74 4.45 -23.37
C GLU A 271 3.56 4.74 -24.29
N LYS A 272 3.01 3.71 -24.93
CA LYS A 272 1.82 3.82 -25.79
C LYS A 272 0.57 3.41 -25.01
N SER A 273 -0.52 4.10 -25.30
CA SER A 273 -1.84 3.82 -24.75
C SER A 273 -2.86 3.82 -25.87
N TYR A 274 -3.61 2.74 -26.01
CA TYR A 274 -4.65 2.57 -27.02
C TYR A 274 -6.01 2.30 -26.37
N PRO A 275 -7.05 3.10 -26.68
CA PRO A 275 -8.38 2.90 -26.10
C PRO A 275 -9.07 1.69 -26.74
N ILE A 276 -9.47 0.74 -25.91
CA ILE A 276 -10.27 -0.43 -26.34
C ILE A 276 -11.75 -0.06 -26.39
N GLY A 277 -12.28 0.56 -25.34
CA GLY A 277 -13.68 0.98 -25.34
C GLY A 277 -14.32 1.22 -23.99
N LEU A 278 -15.61 1.57 -24.06
CA LEU A 278 -16.47 1.90 -22.92
C LEU A 278 -17.34 0.71 -22.51
N PHE A 279 -17.34 0.38 -21.22
CA PHE A 279 -18.08 -0.74 -20.64
C PHE A 279 -18.97 -0.28 -19.49
N ARG A 280 -20.09 -0.98 -19.30
CA ARG A 280 -21.04 -0.75 -18.19
C ARG A 280 -20.91 -1.73 -17.03
N SER A 281 -19.98 -2.68 -17.12
CA SER A 281 -19.72 -3.63 -16.04
C SER A 281 -18.29 -4.13 -16.10
N LEU A 282 -17.67 -4.28 -14.92
CA LEU A 282 -16.35 -4.89 -14.77
C LEU A 282 -16.30 -6.30 -15.38
N ARG A 283 -17.39 -7.07 -15.29
CA ARG A 283 -17.48 -8.39 -15.92
C ARG A 283 -17.24 -8.35 -17.43
N ASN A 284 -17.75 -7.33 -18.13
CA ASN A 284 -17.55 -7.21 -19.56
C ASN A 284 -16.14 -6.72 -19.89
N VAL A 285 -15.54 -5.87 -19.04
CA VAL A 285 -14.13 -5.48 -19.15
C VAL A 285 -13.24 -6.73 -19.08
N MET A 286 -13.39 -7.55 -18.04
CA MET A 286 -12.55 -8.75 -17.87
C MET A 286 -12.72 -9.76 -19.02
N LYS A 287 -13.92 -9.91 -19.57
CA LYS A 287 -14.15 -10.73 -20.77
C LYS A 287 -13.50 -10.17 -22.02
N CYS A 288 -13.44 -8.84 -22.15
CA CYS A 288 -12.77 -8.19 -23.26
C CYS A 288 -11.27 -8.47 -23.16
N ILE A 289 -10.66 -8.25 -21.98
CA ILE A 289 -9.25 -8.55 -21.72
C ILE A 289 -8.94 -10.02 -22.05
N GLU A 290 -9.76 -10.96 -21.56
CA GLU A 290 -9.59 -12.39 -21.88
C GLU A 290 -9.68 -12.67 -23.39
N HIS A 291 -10.50 -11.93 -24.14
CA HIS A 291 -10.58 -12.09 -25.60
C HIS A 291 -9.34 -11.54 -26.30
N GLU A 292 -8.88 -10.34 -25.93
CA GLU A 292 -7.66 -9.73 -26.48
C GLU A 292 -6.43 -10.59 -26.20
N ASP A 293 -6.23 -11.01 -24.94
CA ASP A 293 -5.10 -11.85 -24.52
C ASP A 293 -5.08 -13.22 -25.24
N ASN A 294 -6.23 -13.74 -25.66
CA ASN A 294 -6.30 -15.00 -26.41
C ASN A 294 -6.11 -14.80 -27.92
N TYR A 295 -6.61 -13.70 -28.48
CA TYR A 295 -6.45 -13.38 -29.90
C TYR A 295 -4.97 -13.27 -30.27
N ASP A 296 -4.18 -12.55 -29.46
CA ASP A 296 -2.75 -12.38 -29.74
C ASP A 296 -1.93 -13.65 -29.54
N ARG A 297 -2.32 -14.53 -28.61
CA ARG A 297 -1.65 -15.84 -28.41
C ARG A 297 -1.84 -16.80 -29.57
N ASP A 298 -3.00 -16.76 -30.23
CA ASP A 298 -3.29 -17.62 -31.38
C ASP A 298 -2.58 -17.13 -32.67
N ASP A 299 -2.21 -15.85 -32.74
CA ASP A 299 -1.50 -15.24 -33.88
C ASP A 299 0.04 -15.20 -33.71
N SER A 300 0.59 -15.54 -32.52
CA SER A 300 2.04 -15.57 -32.26
C SER A 300 2.61 -16.99 -32.16
N ASP A 301 3.52 -17.36 -33.06
CA ASP A 301 4.29 -18.64 -33.01
C ASP A 301 5.37 -18.66 -31.88
N GLU A 302 5.52 -17.58 -31.12
CA GLU A 302 6.52 -17.43 -30.05
C GLU A 302 5.84 -17.32 -28.67
N GLU A 303 6.30 -18.12 -27.69
CA GLU A 303 5.96 -17.99 -26.26
C GLU A 303 6.59 -16.71 -25.64
N SER A 304 6.50 -15.56 -26.33
CA SER A 304 6.99 -14.30 -25.78
C SER A 304 6.06 -13.85 -24.65
N PRO A 305 6.61 -13.34 -23.53
CA PRO A 305 5.79 -12.77 -22.47
C PRO A 305 4.86 -11.69 -23.02
N VAL A 306 3.64 -11.64 -22.49
CA VAL A 306 2.73 -10.53 -22.73
C VAL A 306 3.35 -9.26 -22.12
N ASP A 307 3.88 -8.39 -22.98
CA ASP A 307 4.57 -7.13 -22.63
C ASP A 307 3.61 -5.94 -22.50
N TRP A 308 2.30 -6.18 -22.51
CA TRP A 308 1.29 -5.16 -22.26
C TRP A 308 0.61 -5.32 -20.90
N TRP A 309 0.03 -4.23 -20.45
CA TRP A 309 -0.92 -4.18 -19.35
C TRP A 309 -2.17 -3.42 -19.78
N TYR A 310 -3.18 -3.43 -18.93
CA TYR A 310 -4.37 -2.62 -19.17
C TYR A 310 -4.53 -1.57 -18.10
N ARG A 311 -4.91 -0.37 -18.52
CA ARG A 311 -5.39 0.69 -17.62
C ARG A 311 -6.88 0.82 -17.76
N LEU A 312 -7.57 0.85 -16.63
CA LEU A 312 -9.02 0.96 -16.52
C LEU A 312 -9.35 2.24 -15.77
N GLU A 313 -9.95 3.19 -16.48
CA GLU A 313 -10.54 4.37 -15.88
C GLU A 313 -11.93 4.04 -15.36
N VAL A 314 -12.25 4.52 -14.16
CA VAL A 314 -13.59 4.36 -13.57
C VAL A 314 -14.21 5.72 -13.32
N TRP A 315 -15.33 5.94 -14.00
CA TRP A 315 -16.09 7.20 -14.00
C TRP A 315 -17.38 7.04 -13.22
N THR A 316 -17.69 7.97 -12.33
CA THR A 316 -18.86 7.88 -11.44
C THR A 316 -19.60 9.20 -11.31
N ASP A 317 -20.90 9.13 -11.05
CA ASP A 317 -21.73 10.33 -10.82
C ASP A 317 -21.67 10.81 -9.36
N GLU A 318 -21.00 10.08 -8.46
CA GLU A 318 -20.98 10.32 -7.01
C GLU A 318 -19.83 11.25 -6.53
N GLY A 319 -18.82 11.51 -7.36
CA GLY A 319 -17.56 12.17 -6.96
C GLY A 319 -17.36 13.63 -7.42
N GLY A 320 -18.36 14.26 -8.03
CA GLY A 320 -18.23 15.62 -8.56
C GLY A 320 -18.44 16.71 -7.50
N ASP A 321 -17.38 17.22 -6.89
CA ASP A 321 -17.45 18.42 -6.02
C ASP A 321 -17.94 19.68 -6.77
N TRP A 322 -17.99 19.63 -8.11
CA TRP A 322 -18.29 20.75 -9.00
C TRP A 322 -19.63 20.66 -9.77
N GLY A 323 -20.52 19.69 -9.47
CA GLY A 323 -21.87 19.62 -10.05
C GLY A 323 -22.22 18.30 -10.74
N SER A 324 -22.83 18.37 -11.93
CA SER A 324 -23.39 17.24 -12.71
C SER A 324 -22.36 16.49 -13.59
N GLU A 325 -21.09 16.59 -13.25
CA GLU A 325 -19.98 16.03 -14.04
C GLU A 325 -19.55 14.69 -13.44
N ALA A 326 -19.34 13.68 -14.30
CA ALA A 326 -18.80 12.41 -13.86
C ALA A 326 -17.36 12.59 -13.37
N ALA A 327 -17.03 11.98 -12.23
CA ALA A 327 -15.72 12.03 -11.61
C ALA A 327 -14.90 10.78 -11.95
N HIS A 328 -13.64 11.00 -12.32
CA HIS A 328 -12.62 9.97 -12.53
C HIS A 328 -11.68 9.95 -11.31
N GLU A 329 -12.09 9.28 -10.24
CA GLU A 329 -11.30 9.26 -9.00
C GLU A 329 -10.18 8.21 -9.00
N PHE A 330 -10.24 7.21 -9.87
CA PHE A 330 -9.29 6.09 -9.87
C PHE A 330 -8.93 5.59 -11.26
N ASN A 331 -7.63 5.42 -11.49
CA ASN A 331 -7.09 4.49 -12.48
C ASN A 331 -6.83 3.14 -11.81
N TYR A 332 -7.14 2.04 -12.50
CA TYR A 332 -6.76 0.68 -12.10
C TYR A 332 -5.88 0.06 -13.15
N TYR A 333 -4.91 -0.75 -12.73
CA TYR A 333 -3.98 -1.42 -13.62
C TYR A 333 -4.16 -2.93 -13.51
N ILE A 334 -4.38 -3.56 -14.65
CA ILE A 334 -4.72 -4.98 -14.79
C ILE A 334 -3.56 -5.66 -15.47
N TYR A 335 -3.09 -6.74 -14.86
CA TYR A 335 -2.03 -7.58 -15.39
C TYR A 335 -2.37 -9.04 -15.12
N LYS A 336 -2.18 -9.91 -16.11
CA LYS A 336 -2.55 -11.34 -16.05
C LYS A 336 -4.01 -11.54 -15.60
N SER A 337 -4.93 -10.76 -16.19
CA SER A 337 -6.37 -10.79 -15.91
C SER A 337 -6.75 -10.52 -14.45
N GLU A 338 -5.91 -9.84 -13.70
CA GLU A 338 -6.17 -9.47 -12.31
C GLU A 338 -5.95 -7.97 -12.12
N VAL A 339 -6.83 -7.30 -11.36
CA VAL A 339 -6.61 -5.92 -10.95
C VAL A 339 -5.52 -5.93 -9.88
N CYS A 340 -4.33 -5.45 -10.25
CA CYS A 340 -3.14 -5.54 -9.41
C CYS A 340 -2.84 -4.22 -8.70
N TRP A 341 -3.03 -3.08 -9.36
CA TRP A 341 -2.68 -1.78 -8.81
C TRP A 341 -3.79 -0.76 -9.05
N PHE A 342 -3.72 0.36 -8.32
CA PHE A 342 -4.58 1.52 -8.53
C PHE A 342 -3.85 2.82 -8.22
N GLU A 343 -4.28 3.90 -8.84
CA GLU A 343 -3.90 5.26 -8.50
C GLU A 343 -5.15 6.06 -8.16
N ARG A 344 -5.06 6.85 -7.08
CA ARG A 344 -6.10 7.82 -6.74
C ARG A 344 -5.82 9.13 -7.46
N LEU A 345 -6.83 9.69 -8.09
CA LEU A 345 -6.78 10.97 -8.78
C LEU A 345 -7.54 12.04 -7.98
N LEU A 346 -7.03 13.27 -8.02
CA LEU A 346 -7.74 14.45 -7.54
C LEU A 346 -8.18 15.30 -8.73
N ALA A 347 -9.39 15.84 -8.62
CA ALA A 347 -9.92 16.81 -9.57
C ALA A 347 -9.29 18.19 -9.34
N TYR A 348 -8.72 18.76 -10.41
CA TYR A 348 -8.21 20.12 -10.47
C TYR A 348 -9.02 20.89 -11.50
N LYS A 349 -9.66 21.97 -11.05
CA LYS A 349 -10.38 22.88 -11.93
C LYS A 349 -9.48 24.06 -12.28
N GLU A 350 -9.12 24.15 -13.55
CA GLU A 350 -8.45 25.31 -14.14
C GLU A 350 -9.42 25.91 -15.17
N ASP A 351 -9.89 27.12 -14.89
CA ASP A 351 -10.98 27.79 -15.64
C ASP A 351 -12.28 26.95 -15.74
N GLU A 352 -12.68 26.58 -16.95
CA GLU A 352 -13.86 25.75 -17.24
C GLU A 352 -13.51 24.27 -17.48
N VAL A 353 -12.24 23.87 -17.31
CA VAL A 353 -11.78 22.50 -17.54
C VAL A 353 -11.48 21.81 -16.21
N VAL A 354 -12.06 20.64 -16.00
CA VAL A 354 -11.71 19.73 -14.91
C VAL A 354 -10.70 18.72 -15.43
N SER A 355 -9.52 18.68 -14.81
CA SER A 355 -8.49 17.67 -15.06
C SER A 355 -8.31 16.80 -13.82
N PHE A 356 -7.92 15.54 -14.01
CA PHE A 356 -7.67 14.61 -12.92
C PHE A 356 -6.18 14.29 -12.89
N ARG A 357 -5.51 14.49 -11.74
CA ARG A 357 -4.08 14.23 -11.58
C ARG A 357 -3.83 13.28 -10.40
N PRO A 358 -2.81 12.41 -10.45
CA PRO A 358 -2.49 11.50 -9.35
C PRO A 358 -2.20 12.25 -8.04
N ASP A 359 -2.86 11.84 -6.97
CA ASP A 359 -2.66 12.35 -5.61
C ASP A 359 -1.79 11.40 -4.78
N ASN A 360 -2.12 10.10 -4.86
CA ASN A 360 -1.36 9.05 -4.20
C ASN A 360 -1.08 7.92 -5.19
N LYS A 361 0.19 7.54 -5.28
CA LYS A 361 0.72 6.45 -6.10
C LYS A 361 1.32 5.30 -5.29
N ASP A 362 1.07 5.24 -3.97
CA ASP A 362 1.62 4.22 -3.06
C ASP A 362 1.36 2.78 -3.53
N PHE A 363 0.26 2.58 -4.27
CA PHE A 363 -0.19 1.30 -4.83
C PHE A 363 0.14 1.11 -6.31
N PHE A 364 0.88 2.00 -6.97
CA PHE A 364 1.30 1.84 -8.37
C PHE A 364 2.77 2.20 -8.55
N ALA A 365 3.11 3.49 -8.52
CA ALA A 365 4.47 4.02 -8.63
C ALA A 365 4.72 5.05 -7.52
N GLY A 366 5.16 4.61 -6.34
CA GLY A 366 5.26 5.46 -5.15
C GLY A 366 6.22 6.66 -5.30
N ARG A 367 6.14 7.62 -4.35
CA ARG A 367 7.04 8.80 -4.30
C ARG A 367 8.53 8.47 -4.13
N LEU A 368 8.83 7.28 -3.62
CA LEU A 368 10.17 6.73 -3.43
C LEU A 368 10.12 5.27 -3.84
N ASP A 369 11.13 4.80 -4.55
CA ASP A 369 11.25 3.41 -4.97
C ASP A 369 11.33 2.44 -3.78
N LEU A 370 11.05 1.16 -4.03
CA LEU A 370 11.23 0.14 -3.02
C LEU A 370 12.71 0.11 -2.61
N ASN A 371 13.01 0.49 -1.37
CA ASN A 371 14.38 0.66 -0.89
C ASN A 371 14.80 -0.53 -0.02
N LEU A 372 15.14 -1.64 -0.67
CA LEU A 372 15.66 -2.85 -0.01
C LEU A 372 17.13 -3.04 -0.33
N SER A 373 17.91 -3.48 0.65
CA SER A 373 19.26 -4.00 0.41
C SER A 373 19.20 -5.29 -0.41
N THR A 374 20.25 -5.58 -1.19
CA THR A 374 20.32 -6.78 -2.06
C THR A 374 21.51 -7.67 -1.67
N PRO A 375 21.52 -8.97 -2.05
CA PRO A 375 22.66 -9.85 -1.81
C PRO A 375 23.83 -9.64 -2.78
N PHE A 376 23.64 -8.83 -3.83
CA PHE A 376 24.56 -8.72 -4.95
C PHE A 376 25.69 -7.72 -4.68
N LYS A 377 26.87 -8.05 -5.18
CA LYS A 377 28.13 -7.34 -4.96
C LYS A 377 28.71 -6.87 -6.30
N PRO A 378 29.66 -5.92 -6.29
CA PRO A 378 30.38 -5.54 -7.50
C PRO A 378 30.88 -6.76 -8.26
N GLY A 379 30.66 -6.81 -9.57
CA GLY A 379 31.03 -7.94 -10.41
C GLY A 379 29.87 -8.90 -10.71
N ASP A 380 28.82 -8.92 -9.89
CA ASP A 380 27.66 -9.76 -10.15
C ASP A 380 26.86 -9.23 -11.35
N ILE A 381 26.52 -10.11 -12.29
CA ILE A 381 25.59 -9.81 -13.38
C ILE A 381 24.20 -10.28 -12.95
N VAL A 382 23.25 -9.36 -12.98
CA VAL A 382 21.87 -9.57 -12.52
C VAL A 382 20.87 -9.36 -13.65
N ASN A 383 19.76 -10.09 -13.58
CA ASN A 383 18.61 -9.90 -14.45
C ASN A 383 17.68 -8.85 -13.83
N ILE A 384 17.42 -7.78 -14.58
CA ILE A 384 16.45 -6.74 -14.25
C ILE A 384 15.15 -7.09 -14.98
N ASP A 385 14.06 -7.32 -14.25
CA ASP A 385 12.74 -7.59 -14.81
C ASP A 385 11.68 -6.70 -14.15
N CYS A 386 11.15 -5.77 -14.94
CA CYS A 386 10.09 -4.83 -14.57
C CYS A 386 8.77 -5.11 -15.30
N THR A 387 8.61 -6.29 -15.93
CA THR A 387 7.44 -6.61 -16.74
C THR A 387 6.13 -6.57 -15.92
N PRO A 388 5.04 -6.03 -16.49
CA PRO A 388 4.87 -5.68 -17.91
C PRO A 388 5.35 -4.26 -18.29
N PHE A 389 5.82 -3.45 -17.34
CA PHE A 389 6.07 -2.03 -17.60
C PHE A 389 7.36 -1.75 -18.35
N GLY A 390 8.26 -2.73 -18.43
CA GLY A 390 9.45 -2.63 -19.24
C GLY A 390 10.06 -4.01 -19.47
N PRO A 391 10.70 -4.21 -20.63
CA PRO A 391 11.29 -5.50 -20.99
C PRO A 391 12.46 -5.86 -20.07
N PRO A 392 12.74 -7.16 -19.88
CA PRO A 392 13.86 -7.60 -19.06
C PRO A 392 15.20 -7.37 -19.76
N PHE A 393 16.27 -7.20 -18.97
CA PHE A 393 17.64 -7.04 -19.47
C PHE A 393 18.69 -7.38 -18.41
N HIS A 394 19.94 -7.58 -18.84
CA HIS A 394 21.05 -7.85 -17.94
C HIS A 394 21.80 -6.58 -17.54
N ALA A 395 22.23 -6.53 -16.29
CA ALA A 395 23.00 -5.42 -15.73
C ALA A 395 24.14 -5.93 -14.84
N LEU A 396 25.25 -5.21 -14.79
CA LEU A 396 26.39 -5.49 -13.91
C LEU A 396 26.31 -4.59 -12.68
N ILE A 397 26.33 -5.18 -11.49
CA ILE A 397 26.57 -4.42 -10.26
C ILE A 397 28.00 -3.89 -10.31
N ILE A 398 28.16 -2.57 -10.27
CA ILE A 398 29.48 -1.93 -10.24
C ILE A 398 29.84 -1.44 -8.84
N GLU A 399 28.85 -1.03 -8.04
CA GLU A 399 29.05 -0.57 -6.68
C GLU A 399 27.94 -1.11 -5.77
N GLY A 400 28.32 -1.65 -4.62
CA GLY A 400 27.42 -2.31 -3.67
C GLY A 400 27.51 -1.77 -2.24
N ARG A 401 28.27 -0.69 -1.99
CA ARG A 401 28.31 -0.03 -0.68
C ARG A 401 26.94 0.55 -0.29
N ASP A 402 26.76 0.79 1.01
CA ASP A 402 25.63 1.55 1.57
C ASP A 402 24.26 1.14 1.03
N GLN A 403 23.95 -0.17 1.08
CA GLN A 403 22.75 -0.80 0.51
C GLN A 403 21.39 -0.25 0.99
N PHE A 404 21.35 0.66 1.97
CA PHE A 404 20.13 1.36 2.41
C PHE A 404 20.00 2.78 1.83
N ASP A 405 21.04 3.29 1.18
CA ASP A 405 20.96 4.46 0.30
C ASP A 405 20.10 4.09 -0.92
N CYS A 406 19.12 4.93 -1.26
CA CYS A 406 18.29 4.72 -2.45
C CYS A 406 19.11 4.88 -3.74
N CYS A 407 20.24 5.58 -3.68
CA CYS A 407 21.17 5.70 -4.79
C CYS A 407 22.03 4.44 -5.00
N MET A 408 21.97 3.44 -4.13
CA MET A 408 22.80 2.22 -4.21
C MET A 408 21.95 0.95 -4.19
N PRO A 409 22.37 -0.15 -4.85
CA PRO A 409 23.58 -0.28 -5.67
C PRO A 409 23.49 0.42 -7.02
N GLN A 410 24.66 0.74 -7.61
CA GLN A 410 24.77 1.26 -8.98
C GLN A 410 24.99 0.11 -9.95
N VAL A 411 24.37 0.21 -11.13
CA VAL A 411 24.43 -0.82 -12.16
C VAL A 411 24.82 -0.25 -13.51
N LEU A 412 25.71 -0.94 -14.23
CA LEU A 412 26.02 -0.70 -15.64
C LEU A 412 25.14 -1.61 -16.50
N PHE A 413 24.51 -1.06 -17.53
CA PHE A 413 23.66 -1.83 -18.44
C PHE A 413 23.62 -1.20 -19.83
N LYS A 414 23.32 -2.03 -20.84
CA LYS A 414 22.94 -1.57 -22.17
C LYS A 414 21.45 -1.23 -22.11
N MET A 415 21.10 0.03 -22.39
CA MET A 415 19.70 0.47 -22.37
C MET A 415 18.90 -0.43 -23.34
N PRO A 416 17.81 -1.07 -22.87
CA PRO A 416 17.10 -2.08 -23.66
C PRO A 416 16.73 -1.58 -25.05
N TYR A 417 16.98 -2.41 -26.07
CA TYR A 417 16.70 -2.13 -27.49
C TYR A 417 17.47 -0.92 -28.07
N THR A 418 18.57 -0.51 -27.43
CA THR A 418 19.48 0.54 -27.96
C THR A 418 20.93 0.08 -27.95
N ASP A 419 21.79 0.77 -28.71
CA ASP A 419 23.25 0.59 -28.65
C ASP A 419 23.95 1.51 -27.65
N ARG A 420 23.23 1.92 -26.60
CA ARG A 420 23.69 2.92 -25.65
C ARG A 420 23.76 2.34 -24.25
N TRP A 421 24.88 2.55 -23.59
CA TRP A 421 25.14 2.13 -22.23
C TRP A 421 24.85 3.25 -21.25
N ALA A 422 24.37 2.87 -20.07
CA ALA A 422 24.07 3.78 -18.99
C ALA A 422 24.50 3.19 -17.65
N ILE A 423 24.66 4.08 -16.67
CA ILE A 423 24.81 3.73 -15.27
C ILE A 423 23.67 4.39 -14.50
N SER A 424 23.02 3.63 -13.63
CA SER A 424 21.93 4.12 -12.80
C SER A 424 21.86 3.39 -11.47
N SER A 425 21.19 3.99 -10.49
CA SER A 425 20.78 3.26 -9.30
C SER A 425 19.78 2.17 -9.67
N LEU A 426 20.04 0.95 -9.18
CA LEU A 426 19.13 -0.18 -9.31
C LEU A 426 17.73 0.12 -8.77
N LYS A 427 17.62 1.00 -7.77
CA LYS A 427 16.35 1.30 -7.12
C LYS A 427 15.60 2.42 -7.82
N HIS A 428 16.28 3.36 -8.46
CA HIS A 428 15.64 4.51 -9.13
C HIS A 428 14.99 4.17 -10.47
N LYS A 429 15.31 3.01 -11.06
CA LYS A 429 14.67 2.48 -12.27
C LYS A 429 14.76 3.37 -13.51
N ASN A 430 15.74 4.29 -13.57
CA ASN A 430 16.08 5.01 -14.80
C ASN A 430 16.79 4.06 -15.78
N PHE A 431 16.03 3.13 -16.36
CA PHE A 431 16.55 2.01 -17.16
C PHE A 431 16.17 2.12 -18.62
N TYR A 432 14.99 2.64 -18.90
CA TYR A 432 14.47 2.69 -20.26
C TYR A 432 14.58 4.09 -20.81
N LYS A 433 14.75 4.18 -22.12
CA LYS A 433 14.81 5.45 -22.82
C LYS A 433 13.39 6.00 -22.97
N ASP A 434 13.23 7.30 -22.76
CA ASP A 434 12.02 8.00 -23.21
C ASP A 434 12.44 9.07 -24.22
N ILE A 435 11.80 9.10 -25.39
CA ILE A 435 12.17 10.06 -26.44
C ILE A 435 11.87 11.51 -26.06
N GLU A 436 10.89 11.76 -25.19
CA GLU A 436 10.48 13.09 -24.75
C GLU A 436 11.13 13.49 -23.42
N LEU A 437 11.22 12.54 -22.48
CA LEU A 437 11.67 12.74 -21.10
C LEU A 437 13.10 12.27 -20.84
N SER A 438 13.79 11.75 -21.86
CA SER A 438 15.11 11.08 -21.79
C SER A 438 15.10 9.73 -21.07
N TRP A 439 14.28 9.57 -20.03
CA TRP A 439 14.17 8.35 -19.22
C TRP A 439 12.71 7.97 -18.96
N TYR A 440 12.44 6.66 -18.99
CA TYR A 440 11.19 6.07 -18.54
C TYR A 440 11.45 5.22 -17.29
N GLU A 441 10.69 5.52 -16.23
CA GLU A 441 10.74 4.82 -14.94
C GLU A 441 9.56 3.85 -14.84
N PRO A 442 9.77 2.53 -14.88
CA PRO A 442 8.69 1.56 -14.75
C PRO A 442 8.07 1.64 -13.35
N PRO A 443 6.73 1.54 -13.22
CA PRO A 443 6.06 1.45 -11.93
C PRO A 443 6.57 0.32 -11.03
N LEU A 444 6.80 -0.88 -11.61
CA LEU A 444 7.25 -2.05 -10.87
C LEU A 444 8.75 -1.97 -10.55
N SER A 445 9.11 -2.21 -9.28
CA SER A 445 10.51 -2.30 -8.87
C SER A 445 11.14 -3.59 -9.39
N PRO A 446 12.39 -3.55 -9.89
CA PRO A 446 13.09 -4.77 -10.29
C PRO A 446 13.40 -5.68 -9.11
N LEU A 447 13.37 -5.18 -7.87
CA LEU A 447 13.76 -5.93 -6.67
C LEU A 447 12.86 -7.13 -6.37
N TYR A 448 11.62 -7.15 -6.88
CA TYR A 448 10.80 -8.35 -6.81
C TYR A 448 11.47 -9.48 -7.59
N ARG A 449 11.91 -9.24 -8.82
CA ARG A 449 12.37 -10.32 -9.71
C ARG A 449 13.88 -10.33 -9.93
N LEU A 450 14.61 -9.69 -9.01
CA LEU A 450 16.05 -9.53 -9.10
C LEU A 450 16.76 -10.85 -8.76
N ARG A 451 17.58 -11.35 -9.69
CA ARG A 451 18.38 -12.56 -9.52
C ARG A 451 19.69 -12.46 -10.27
N ALA A 452 20.67 -13.27 -9.87
CA ALA A 452 21.86 -13.49 -10.70
C ALA A 452 21.48 -14.11 -12.06
N VAL A 453 22.17 -13.67 -13.11
CA VAL A 453 22.09 -14.27 -14.45
C VAL A 453 22.84 -15.60 -14.44
N ARG A 454 22.25 -16.65 -15.02
CA ARG A 454 22.94 -17.94 -15.18
C ARG A 454 23.88 -17.87 -16.38
N GLU A 455 24.94 -18.67 -16.37
CA GLU A 455 25.93 -18.68 -17.47
C GLU A 455 25.31 -19.02 -18.83
N ASP A 456 24.25 -19.83 -18.87
CA ASP A 456 23.52 -20.21 -20.08
C ASP A 456 22.55 -19.14 -20.60
N GLU A 457 22.30 -18.08 -19.82
CA GLU A 457 21.46 -16.94 -20.21
C GLU A 457 22.30 -15.80 -20.82
N LEU A 458 23.62 -15.80 -20.64
CA LEU A 458 24.50 -14.79 -21.20
C LEU A 458 24.63 -14.94 -22.72
N THR A 459 24.47 -13.83 -23.42
CA THR A 459 24.50 -13.76 -24.89
C THR A 459 25.71 -12.95 -25.38
N GLU A 460 25.85 -12.85 -26.71
CA GLU A 460 26.91 -12.04 -27.32
C GLU A 460 26.75 -10.54 -27.01
N ASP A 461 25.53 -10.08 -26.70
CA ASP A 461 25.25 -8.69 -26.30
C ASP A 461 25.78 -8.38 -24.89
N ASP A 462 26.01 -9.42 -24.07
CA ASP A 462 26.51 -9.28 -22.69
C ASP A 462 28.04 -9.24 -22.58
N LYS A 463 28.78 -9.30 -23.71
CA LYS A 463 30.25 -9.40 -23.71
C LYS A 463 30.94 -8.28 -22.93
N VAL A 464 30.43 -7.05 -23.02
CA VAL A 464 30.96 -5.90 -22.28
C VAL A 464 30.77 -6.10 -20.77
N LEU A 465 29.57 -6.52 -20.34
CA LEU A 465 29.28 -6.85 -18.94
C LEU A 465 30.22 -7.95 -18.43
N VAL A 466 30.38 -9.03 -19.20
CA VAL A 466 31.23 -10.18 -18.84
C VAL A 466 32.70 -9.79 -18.73
N ARG A 467 33.20 -8.94 -19.63
CA ARG A 467 34.59 -8.44 -19.56
C ARG A 467 34.79 -7.61 -18.30
N ILE A 468 33.96 -6.59 -18.08
CA ILE A 468 34.11 -5.68 -16.95
C ILE A 468 33.89 -6.43 -15.63
N SER A 469 32.92 -7.33 -15.55
CA SER A 469 32.69 -8.20 -14.38
C SER A 469 33.96 -8.95 -13.95
N LYS A 470 34.66 -9.59 -14.90
CA LYS A 470 35.91 -10.32 -14.65
C LYS A 470 37.03 -9.41 -14.15
N ASP A 471 37.17 -8.22 -14.74
CA ASP A 471 38.22 -7.27 -14.38
C ASP A 471 37.95 -6.55 -13.05
N LEU A 472 36.66 -6.31 -12.76
CA LEU A 472 36.15 -5.70 -11.52
C LEU A 472 36.41 -6.64 -10.33
N ALA A 473 36.18 -7.94 -10.49
CA ALA A 473 36.53 -9.00 -9.54
C ALA A 473 36.11 -8.70 -8.08
N GLY A 474 34.95 -8.08 -7.87
CA GLY A 474 34.47 -7.73 -6.52
C GLY A 474 34.97 -6.40 -5.96
N SER A 475 35.75 -5.61 -6.71
CA SER A 475 36.38 -4.39 -6.19
C SER A 475 35.46 -3.17 -6.22
N GLU A 476 34.98 -2.74 -5.04
CA GLU A 476 34.23 -1.48 -4.87
C GLU A 476 35.04 -0.24 -5.31
N GLU A 477 36.36 -0.22 -5.09
CA GLU A 477 37.22 0.92 -5.46
C GLU A 477 37.25 1.11 -6.98
N LYS A 478 37.45 0.01 -7.72
CA LYS A 478 37.44 0.03 -9.18
C LYS A 478 36.07 0.43 -9.73
N GLY A 479 35.00 -0.10 -9.12
CA GLY A 479 33.63 0.24 -9.47
C GLY A 479 33.34 1.73 -9.32
N PHE A 480 33.79 2.32 -8.22
CA PHE A 480 33.64 3.75 -7.96
C PHE A 480 34.46 4.64 -8.88
N GLU A 481 35.71 4.26 -9.19
CA GLU A 481 36.54 5.00 -10.16
C GLU A 481 35.89 5.00 -11.55
N PHE A 482 35.35 3.85 -11.97
CA PHE A 482 34.61 3.74 -13.21
C PHE A 482 33.31 4.56 -13.22
N TRP A 483 32.49 4.45 -12.16
CA TRP A 483 31.26 5.25 -12.01
C TRP A 483 31.56 6.75 -12.14
N ARG A 484 32.57 7.24 -11.42
CA ARG A 484 32.99 8.65 -11.44
C ARG A 484 33.45 9.10 -12.83
N ALA A 485 34.15 8.24 -13.57
CA ALA A 485 34.58 8.56 -14.93
C ALA A 485 33.41 8.57 -15.93
N PHE A 486 32.35 7.80 -15.66
CA PHE A 486 31.15 7.69 -16.49
C PHE A 486 30.13 8.82 -16.24
N GLU A 487 29.91 9.23 -14.98
CA GLU A 487 28.83 10.14 -14.53
C GLU A 487 28.71 11.44 -15.36
N ALA A 488 29.81 11.90 -15.97
CA ALA A 488 29.83 13.09 -16.83
C ALA A 488 29.12 12.93 -18.20
N LYS A 489 28.48 11.79 -18.49
CA LYS A 489 27.94 11.43 -19.82
C LYS A 489 26.44 11.14 -19.76
N THR A 490 25.61 12.05 -20.29
CA THR A 490 24.15 12.00 -20.14
C THR A 490 23.40 11.26 -21.26
N ASP A 491 23.98 11.16 -22.47
CA ASP A 491 23.28 10.66 -23.66
C ASP A 491 23.55 9.16 -23.95
N GLY A 492 24.15 8.47 -22.98
CA GLY A 492 24.62 7.09 -23.10
C GLY A 492 25.83 6.91 -24.02
N LEU A 493 26.59 5.83 -23.80
CA LEU A 493 27.87 5.56 -24.47
C LEU A 493 27.81 4.36 -25.41
N SER A 494 28.64 4.32 -26.45
CA SER A 494 28.83 3.10 -27.26
C SER A 494 29.68 2.06 -26.52
N ASP A 495 29.66 0.81 -26.98
CA ASP A 495 30.51 -0.27 -26.47
C ASP A 495 31.99 0.14 -26.37
N GLU A 496 32.54 0.77 -27.41
CA GLU A 496 33.93 1.21 -27.45
C GLU A 496 34.22 2.30 -26.42
N GLU A 497 33.32 3.25 -26.25
CA GLU A 497 33.46 4.35 -25.29
C GLU A 497 33.42 3.81 -23.85
N VAL A 498 32.53 2.87 -23.54
CA VAL A 498 32.45 2.21 -22.22
C VAL A 498 33.76 1.50 -21.90
N ILE A 499 34.27 0.71 -22.84
CA ILE A 499 35.54 0.00 -22.70
C ILE A 499 36.71 0.96 -22.55
N GLU A 500 36.76 2.04 -23.34
CA GLU A 500 37.82 3.05 -23.25
C GLU A 500 37.82 3.75 -21.89
N ILE A 501 36.66 4.05 -21.31
CA ILE A 501 36.56 4.63 -19.97
C ILE A 501 37.01 3.62 -18.92
N TRP A 502 36.59 2.36 -19.04
CA TRP A 502 37.01 1.29 -18.12
C TRP A 502 38.54 1.11 -18.11
N ASP A 503 39.14 1.01 -19.29
CA ASP A 503 40.58 0.80 -19.48
C ASP A 503 41.43 2.03 -19.12
N LYS A 504 40.85 3.23 -19.03
CA LYS A 504 41.54 4.45 -18.55
C LYS A 504 41.44 4.65 -17.05
N SER A 505 40.47 4.00 -16.41
CA SER A 505 40.24 4.13 -14.98
C SER A 505 41.18 3.24 -14.15
N HIS A 506 41.88 2.28 -14.79
CA HIS A 506 42.74 1.27 -14.15
C HIS A 506 43.93 0.91 -15.05
#